data_AF-A0A4Y2LCQ7-F1
#
_entry.id   AF-A0A4Y2LCQ7-F1
#
_cell.length_a   1.000
_cell.length_b   1.000
_cell.length_c   1.000
_cell.angle_alpha   90.00
_cell.angle_beta   90.00
_cell.angle_gamma   90.00
#
_symmetry.space_group_name_H-M   'P 1'
#
loop_
_entity.id
_entity.type
_entity.pdbx_description
1 polymer ?
#
loop_
_entity_poly.entity_id
_entity_poly.type
_entity_poly.pdbx_seq_one_letter_code
_entity_poly.pdbx_strand_id
1 'polypeptide(L)'
;MDLESLKKVRSPVRKATTEYIKQLEQEVNKTEERSIDLIDDFLVKLLDKDSQLKKLDSDILNVCKAQDLTNEVERQQEYRDQIITWKMRAEKILRKNESETLIDRNVNRNTQQCSVKLPRLQIPQYDGNILNFNDFYSQFEAAIHKNSNLSDVEKFNYLKSYLINDAEIAIRGLALKSEN
;
A
#
# COMPACT_ATOMS: atom_id res chain seq x y z
N MET A 1 -30.68 37.09 7.75
CA MET A 1 -31.55 35.91 7.91
C MET A 1 -31.93 35.84 9.38
N ASP A 2 -33.20 35.60 9.72
CA ASP A 2 -33.62 35.53 11.12
C ASP A 2 -33.35 34.12 11.71
N LEU A 3 -33.42 33.97 13.02
CA LEU A 3 -33.11 32.71 13.71
C LEU A 3 -33.96 31.53 13.22
N GLU A 4 -35.25 31.73 12.93
CA GLU A 4 -36.15 30.66 12.50
C GLU A 4 -35.84 30.22 11.06
N SER A 5 -35.54 31.17 10.17
CA SER A 5 -35.12 30.83 8.80
C SER A 5 -33.78 30.08 8.79
N LEU A 6 -32.81 30.44 9.63
CA LEU A 6 -31.55 29.69 9.78
C LEU A 6 -31.79 28.26 10.28
N LYS A 7 -32.63 28.08 11.32
CA LYS A 7 -32.97 26.75 11.84
C LYS A 7 -33.67 25.89 10.78
N LYS A 8 -34.56 26.48 9.98
CA LYS A 8 -35.25 25.81 8.88
C LYS A 8 -34.30 25.33 7.78
N VAL A 9 -33.28 26.13 7.44
CA VAL A 9 -32.24 25.74 6.47
C VAL A 9 -31.30 24.68 7.06
N ARG A 10 -31.01 24.73 8.35
CA ARG A 10 -30.15 23.73 9.03
C ARG A 10 -30.77 22.35 9.14
N SER A 11 -32.08 22.25 9.33
CA SER A 11 -32.79 20.97 9.49
C SER A 11 -32.49 19.94 8.37
N PRO A 12 -32.62 20.27 7.07
CA PRO A 12 -32.29 19.32 6.00
C PRO A 12 -30.79 19.00 5.94
N VAL A 13 -29.90 19.94 6.30
CA VAL A 13 -28.45 19.68 6.36
C VAL A 13 -28.14 18.64 7.43
N ARG A 14 -28.72 18.77 8.64
CA ARG A 14 -28.58 17.77 9.72
C ARG A 14 -29.08 16.40 9.29
N LYS A 15 -30.26 16.35 8.63
CA LYS A 15 -30.80 15.10 8.10
C LYS A 15 -29.82 14.42 7.14
N ALA A 16 -29.30 15.17 6.15
CA ALA A 16 -28.33 14.66 5.19
C ALA A 16 -27.03 14.19 5.89
N THR A 17 -26.53 14.94 6.87
CA THR A 17 -25.37 14.54 7.68
C THR A 17 -25.59 13.19 8.34
N THR A 18 -26.73 12.98 9.02
CA THR A 18 -27.05 11.70 9.68
C THR A 18 -27.22 10.57 8.66
N GLU A 19 -27.78 10.83 7.49
CA GLU A 19 -27.88 9.84 6.41
C GLU A 19 -26.51 9.41 5.89
N TYR A 20 -25.60 10.35 5.62
CA TYR A 20 -24.23 10.03 5.19
C TYR A 20 -23.44 9.31 6.27
N ILE A 21 -23.61 9.68 7.54
CA ILE A 21 -23.02 8.94 8.67
C ILE A 21 -23.50 7.49 8.66
N LYS A 22 -24.81 7.25 8.50
CA LYS A 22 -25.37 5.90 8.47
C LYS A 22 -24.85 5.08 7.29
N GLN A 23 -24.76 5.67 6.10
CA GLN A 23 -24.21 5.02 4.90
C GLN A 23 -22.72 4.69 5.09
N LEU A 24 -21.96 5.65 5.63
CA LEU A 24 -20.54 5.48 5.93
C LEU A 24 -20.32 4.40 7.00
N GLU A 25 -21.14 4.38 8.05
CA GLU A 25 -21.14 3.34 9.08
C GLU A 25 -21.40 1.96 8.49
N GLN A 26 -22.43 1.84 7.65
CA GLN A 26 -22.78 0.59 6.99
C GLN A 26 -21.63 0.06 6.14
N GLU A 27 -20.97 0.91 5.36
CA GLU A 27 -19.84 0.50 4.52
C GLU A 27 -18.56 0.24 5.34
N VAL A 28 -18.28 1.05 6.36
CA VAL A 28 -17.09 0.90 7.22
C VAL A 28 -17.14 -0.40 8.03
N ASN A 29 -18.33 -0.84 8.42
CA ASN A 29 -18.53 -2.06 9.21
C ASN A 29 -18.52 -3.34 8.35
N LYS A 30 -18.48 -3.25 7.01
CA LYS A 30 -18.27 -4.42 6.16
C LYS A 30 -16.82 -4.89 6.29
N THR A 31 -16.62 -6.15 6.66
CA THR A 31 -15.29 -6.73 6.88
C THR A 31 -14.63 -7.25 5.60
N GLU A 32 -15.42 -7.82 4.68
CA GLU A 32 -14.89 -8.55 3.51
C GLU A 32 -15.18 -7.84 2.17
N GLU A 33 -16.34 -7.18 2.03
CA GLU A 33 -16.79 -6.56 0.76
C GLU A 33 -16.88 -5.02 0.85
N ARG A 34 -16.09 -4.38 1.72
CA ARG A 34 -16.11 -2.91 1.81
C ARG A 34 -15.58 -2.29 0.52
N SER A 35 -16.29 -1.31 -0.03
CA SER A 35 -15.80 -0.51 -1.14
C SER A 35 -15.06 0.72 -0.61
N ILE A 36 -13.78 0.82 -0.93
CA ILE A 36 -12.94 1.96 -0.54
C ILE A 36 -13.42 3.24 -1.25
N ASP A 37 -13.80 3.16 -2.52
CA ASP A 37 -14.31 4.28 -3.30
C ASP A 37 -15.63 4.83 -2.75
N LEU A 38 -16.56 3.96 -2.33
CA LEU A 38 -17.81 4.42 -1.71
C LEU A 38 -17.56 5.11 -0.37
N ILE A 39 -16.57 4.63 0.39
CA ILE A 39 -16.21 5.23 1.69
C ILE A 39 -15.59 6.61 1.49
N ASP A 40 -14.76 6.78 0.46
CA ASP A 40 -14.23 8.09 0.08
C ASP A 40 -15.35 9.04 -0.38
N ASP A 41 -16.26 8.58 -1.26
CA ASP A 41 -17.39 9.38 -1.74
C ASP A 41 -18.31 9.83 -0.60
N PHE A 42 -18.70 8.92 0.30
CA PHE A 42 -19.52 9.27 1.46
C PHE A 42 -18.78 10.20 2.43
N LEU A 43 -17.46 10.04 2.60
CA LEU A 43 -16.66 10.92 3.42
C LEU A 43 -16.60 12.34 2.84
N VAL A 44 -16.38 12.50 1.53
CA VAL A 44 -16.39 13.80 0.86
C VAL A 44 -17.73 14.50 1.02
N LYS A 45 -18.84 13.78 0.81
CA LYS A 45 -20.20 14.30 1.01
C LYS A 45 -20.45 14.71 2.47
N LEU A 46 -19.98 13.94 3.43
CA LEU A 46 -20.08 14.26 4.85
C LEU A 46 -19.30 15.54 5.20
N LEU A 47 -18.11 15.74 4.64
CA LEU A 47 -17.27 16.93 4.88
C LEU A 47 -17.88 18.21 4.27
N ASP A 48 -18.54 18.11 3.12
CA ASP A 48 -19.34 19.21 2.56
C ASP A 48 -20.45 19.62 3.55
N LYS A 49 -21.20 18.64 4.07
CA LYS A 49 -22.27 18.93 5.05
C LYS A 49 -21.76 19.43 6.38
N ASP A 50 -20.62 18.94 6.87
CA ASP A 50 -19.93 19.48 8.05
C ASP A 50 -19.59 20.97 7.88
N SER A 51 -19.08 21.36 6.71
CA SER A 51 -18.76 22.75 6.40
C SER A 51 -20.00 23.64 6.37
N GLN A 52 -21.08 23.17 5.74
CA GLN A 52 -22.37 23.88 5.72
C GLN A 52 -22.97 24.01 7.12
N LEU A 53 -22.91 22.93 7.92
CA LEU A 53 -23.43 22.90 9.28
C LEU A 53 -22.65 23.85 10.19
N LYS A 54 -21.32 23.87 10.13
CA LYS A 54 -20.46 24.81 10.87
C LYS A 54 -20.80 26.27 10.57
N LYS A 55 -21.06 26.61 9.30
CA LYS A 55 -21.46 27.96 8.92
C LYS A 55 -22.80 28.33 9.52
N LEU A 56 -23.82 27.49 9.33
CA LEU A 56 -25.17 27.72 9.87
C LEU A 56 -25.16 27.78 11.39
N ASP A 57 -24.35 26.95 12.04
CA ASP A 57 -24.23 26.92 13.50
C ASP A 57 -23.58 28.19 14.04
N SER A 58 -22.53 28.70 13.38
CA SER A 58 -21.95 30.00 13.73
C SER A 58 -22.96 31.13 13.55
N ASP A 59 -23.71 31.14 12.44
CA ASP A 59 -24.73 32.16 12.17
C ASP A 59 -25.85 32.12 13.22
N ILE A 60 -26.28 30.91 13.63
CA ILE A 60 -27.30 30.70 14.66
C ILE A 60 -26.81 31.17 16.02
N LEU A 61 -25.58 30.82 16.42
CA LEU A 61 -25.03 31.26 17.70
C LEU A 61 -24.95 32.80 17.82
N ASN A 62 -24.67 33.49 16.71
CA ASN A 62 -24.61 34.95 16.67
C ASN A 62 -25.96 35.64 16.88
N VAL A 63 -27.07 34.97 16.53
CA VAL A 63 -28.44 35.53 16.67
C VAL A 63 -29.27 34.85 17.77
N CYS A 64 -28.71 33.84 18.45
CA CYS A 64 -29.40 33.12 19.52
C CYS A 64 -29.45 33.95 20.80
N LYS A 65 -30.52 33.79 21.57
CA LYS A 65 -30.66 34.45 22.88
C LYS A 65 -29.80 33.73 23.92
N ALA A 66 -29.26 34.47 24.89
CA ALA A 66 -28.39 33.92 25.93
C ALA A 66 -29.00 32.74 26.70
N GLN A 67 -30.31 32.80 27.00
CA GLN A 67 -31.04 31.73 27.71
C GLN A 67 -31.14 30.41 26.92
N ASP A 68 -31.05 30.46 25.60
CA ASP A 68 -31.18 29.31 24.69
C ASP A 68 -29.82 28.83 24.17
N LEU A 69 -28.75 29.57 24.47
CA LEU A 69 -27.41 29.36 23.92
C LEU A 69 -26.80 28.02 24.35
N THR A 70 -26.90 27.66 25.63
CA THR A 70 -26.35 26.41 26.16
C THR A 70 -26.94 25.19 25.44
N ASN A 71 -28.28 25.10 25.39
CA ASN A 71 -28.98 24.01 24.72
C ASN A 71 -28.64 23.93 23.22
N GLU A 72 -28.45 25.07 22.57
CA GLU A 72 -28.06 25.11 21.16
C GLU A 72 -26.63 24.62 20.96
N VAL A 73 -25.68 25.06 21.78
CA VAL A 73 -24.29 24.60 21.74
C VAL A 73 -24.19 23.09 21.99
N GLU A 74 -24.92 22.55 22.96
CA GLU A 74 -24.93 21.10 23.23
C GLU A 74 -25.45 20.30 22.04
N ARG A 75 -26.55 20.75 21.43
CA ARG A 75 -27.08 20.11 20.21
C ARG A 75 -26.09 20.16 19.05
N GLN A 76 -25.38 21.27 18.87
CA GLN A 76 -24.36 21.40 17.83
C GLN A 76 -23.17 20.46 18.06
N GLN A 77 -22.75 20.32 19.32
CA GLN A 77 -21.65 19.47 19.72
C GLN A 77 -21.92 18.00 19.40
N GLU A 78 -23.15 17.51 19.62
CA GLU A 78 -23.53 16.13 19.31
C GLU A 78 -23.29 15.76 17.84
N TYR A 79 -23.64 16.64 16.89
CA TYR A 79 -23.36 16.38 15.46
C TYR A 79 -21.86 16.45 15.17
N ARG A 80 -21.13 17.41 15.78
CA ARG A 80 -19.68 17.50 15.61
C ARG A 80 -18.97 16.23 16.05
N ASP A 81 -19.31 15.70 17.21
CA ASP A 81 -18.66 14.52 17.77
C ASP A 81 -18.93 13.28 16.91
N GLN A 82 -20.16 13.13 16.40
CA GLN A 82 -20.49 12.07 15.45
C GLN A 82 -19.71 12.21 14.13
N ILE A 83 -19.66 13.41 13.55
CA ILE A 83 -18.91 13.69 12.31
C ILE A 83 -17.43 13.36 12.50
N ILE A 84 -16.82 13.82 13.59
CA ILE A 84 -15.40 13.59 13.88
C ILE A 84 -15.12 12.10 14.02
N THR A 85 -15.95 11.38 14.78
CA THR A 85 -15.80 9.94 15.00
C THR A 85 -15.81 9.17 13.67
N TRP A 86 -16.79 9.45 12.83
CA TRP A 86 -16.94 8.73 11.56
C TRP A 86 -15.93 9.16 10.50
N LYS A 87 -15.54 10.43 10.47
CA LYS A 87 -14.40 10.90 9.68
C LYS A 87 -13.13 10.13 10.04
N MET A 88 -12.78 10.07 11.32
CA MET A 88 -11.56 9.39 11.77
C MET A 88 -11.58 7.91 11.42
N ARG A 89 -12.73 7.24 11.56
CA ARG A 89 -12.88 5.83 11.18
C ARG A 89 -12.67 5.63 9.68
N ALA A 90 -13.35 6.42 8.84
CA ALA A 90 -13.22 6.34 7.38
C ALA A 90 -11.77 6.57 6.93
N GLU A 91 -11.16 7.68 7.36
CA GLU A 91 -9.78 8.01 7.00
C GLU A 91 -8.77 6.95 7.47
N LYS A 92 -8.99 6.33 8.64
CA LYS A 92 -8.13 5.24 9.13
C LYS A 92 -8.08 4.10 8.12
N ILE A 93 -9.19 3.76 7.50
CA ILE A 93 -9.20 2.68 6.52
C ILE A 93 -8.66 3.13 5.16
N LEU A 94 -8.98 4.36 4.71
CA LEU A 94 -8.39 4.92 3.49
C LEU A 94 -6.85 4.91 3.56
N ARG A 95 -6.27 5.33 4.69
CA ARG A 95 -4.82 5.28 4.94
C ARG A 95 -4.24 3.88 4.99
N LYS A 96 -4.98 2.92 5.57
CA LYS A 96 -4.55 1.51 5.61
C LYS A 96 -4.49 0.95 4.19
N ASN A 97 -5.52 1.19 3.40
CA ASN A 97 -5.57 0.77 1.99
C ASN A 97 -4.46 1.41 1.16
N GLU A 98 -4.20 2.72 1.33
CA GLU A 98 -3.09 3.39 0.64
C GLU A 98 -1.74 2.71 0.99
N SER A 99 -1.48 2.47 2.28
CA SER A 99 -0.29 1.74 2.73
C SER A 99 -0.19 0.33 2.12
N GLU A 100 -1.28 -0.43 2.10
CA GLU A 100 -1.34 -1.79 1.52
C GLU A 100 -1.07 -1.76 0.01
N THR A 101 -1.65 -0.80 -0.73
CA THR A 101 -1.38 -0.64 -2.18
C THR A 101 0.05 -0.22 -2.49
N LEU A 102 0.69 0.56 -1.60
CA LEU A 102 2.09 0.95 -1.77
C LEU A 102 3.04 -0.22 -1.50
N ILE A 103 2.73 -1.08 -0.53
CA ILE A 103 3.48 -2.30 -0.27
C ILE A 103 3.32 -3.26 -1.45
N ASP A 104 2.11 -3.49 -1.96
CA ASP A 104 1.87 -4.36 -3.11
C ASP A 104 2.60 -3.86 -4.38
N ARG A 105 2.57 -2.54 -4.64
CA ARG A 105 3.35 -1.93 -5.73
C ARG A 105 4.86 -2.08 -5.56
N ASN A 106 5.38 -2.02 -4.34
CA ASN A 106 6.81 -2.22 -4.07
C ASN A 106 7.22 -3.70 -4.14
N VAL A 107 6.36 -4.63 -3.72
CA VAL A 107 6.57 -6.07 -3.89
C VAL A 107 6.52 -6.43 -5.39
N ASN A 108 5.57 -5.87 -6.15
CA ASN A 108 5.51 -6.02 -7.61
C ASN A 108 6.66 -5.32 -8.36
N ARG A 109 7.23 -4.24 -7.81
CA ARG A 109 8.47 -3.64 -8.35
C ARG A 109 9.73 -4.45 -8.02
N ASN A 110 9.74 -5.18 -6.91
CA ASN A 110 10.85 -6.10 -6.61
C ASN A 110 10.77 -7.40 -7.41
N THR A 111 9.59 -7.78 -7.93
CA THR A 111 9.45 -8.89 -8.89
C THR A 111 9.56 -8.44 -10.35
N GLN A 112 9.28 -7.17 -10.65
CA GLN A 112 9.77 -6.50 -11.86
C GLN A 112 11.15 -5.91 -11.59
N GLN A 113 12.15 -6.78 -11.39
CA GLN A 113 13.47 -6.44 -11.87
C GLN A 113 13.28 -5.92 -13.29
N CYS A 114 13.63 -4.65 -13.49
CA CYS A 114 13.93 -4.11 -14.80
C CYS A 114 15.04 -5.00 -15.35
N SER A 115 14.66 -6.11 -16.01
CA SER A 115 15.55 -6.85 -16.86
C SER A 115 15.79 -5.92 -18.05
N VAL A 116 16.67 -4.95 -17.84
CA VAL A 116 17.59 -4.57 -18.89
C VAL A 116 18.10 -5.92 -19.38
N LYS A 117 17.63 -6.37 -20.54
CA LYS A 117 18.16 -7.55 -21.20
C LYS A 117 19.58 -7.18 -21.60
N LEU A 118 20.47 -7.20 -20.61
CA LEU A 118 21.89 -7.17 -20.80
C LEU A 118 22.20 -8.34 -21.75
N PRO A 119 23.05 -8.13 -22.78
CA PRO A 119 23.46 -9.23 -23.64
C PRO A 119 23.89 -10.38 -22.74
N ARG A 120 23.34 -11.58 -23.01
CA ARG A 120 23.61 -12.79 -22.20
C ARG A 120 25.13 -12.87 -21.99
N LEU A 121 25.56 -12.76 -20.74
CA LEU A 121 26.96 -12.86 -20.37
C LEU A 121 27.43 -14.25 -20.85
N GLN A 122 28.26 -14.29 -21.89
CA GLN A 122 28.84 -15.54 -22.36
C GLN A 122 30.02 -15.83 -21.44
N ILE A 123 29.84 -16.79 -20.52
CA ILE A 123 30.94 -17.27 -19.69
C ILE A 123 31.91 -18.03 -20.64
N PRO A 124 33.18 -17.61 -20.73
CA PRO A 124 34.16 -18.33 -21.53
C PRO A 124 34.41 -19.72 -20.95
N GLN A 125 34.68 -20.70 -21.81
CA GLN A 125 35.09 -22.02 -21.36
C GLN A 125 36.50 -21.95 -20.75
N TYR A 126 36.73 -22.71 -19.68
CA TYR A 126 38.00 -22.75 -18.96
C TYR A 126 38.72 -24.08 -19.19
N ASP A 127 39.92 -24.01 -19.74
CA ASP A 127 40.72 -25.17 -20.15
C ASP A 127 41.64 -25.74 -19.06
N GLY A 128 41.85 -25.00 -17.97
CA GLY A 128 42.80 -25.38 -16.91
C GLY A 128 43.95 -24.39 -16.71
N ASN A 129 44.09 -23.39 -17.59
CA ASN A 129 45.13 -22.37 -17.46
C ASN A 129 44.89 -21.42 -16.26
N ILE A 130 45.73 -21.53 -15.24
CA ILE A 130 45.69 -20.74 -14.00
C ILE A 130 45.61 -19.22 -14.26
N LEU A 131 46.23 -18.71 -15.32
CA LEU A 131 46.19 -17.28 -15.67
C LEU A 131 44.78 -16.79 -15.99
N ASN A 132 43.96 -17.65 -16.58
CA ASN A 132 42.58 -17.35 -16.99
C ASN A 132 41.56 -17.69 -15.89
N PHE A 133 41.99 -18.32 -14.79
CA PHE A 133 41.09 -18.79 -13.73
C PHE A 133 40.36 -17.63 -13.05
N ASN A 134 41.06 -16.53 -12.78
CA ASN A 134 40.46 -15.37 -12.08
C ASN A 134 39.38 -14.69 -12.94
N ASP A 135 39.62 -14.58 -14.25
CA ASP A 135 38.65 -14.02 -15.19
C ASP A 135 37.42 -14.92 -15.32
N PHE A 136 37.64 -16.21 -15.53
CA PHE A 136 36.59 -17.23 -15.57
C PHE A 136 35.74 -17.22 -14.29
N TYR A 137 36.38 -17.28 -13.12
CA TYR A 137 35.70 -17.36 -11.84
C TYR A 137 34.90 -16.10 -11.54
N SER A 138 35.42 -14.91 -11.88
CA SER A 138 34.68 -13.65 -11.71
C SER A 138 33.38 -13.63 -12.51
N GLN A 139 33.43 -14.12 -13.76
CA GLN A 139 32.24 -14.22 -14.62
C GLN A 139 31.27 -15.30 -14.15
N PHE A 140 31.78 -16.48 -13.76
CA PHE A 140 30.99 -17.57 -13.22
C PHE A 140 30.32 -17.19 -11.89
N GLU A 141 31.02 -16.47 -11.03
CA GLU A 141 30.52 -16.03 -9.73
C GLU A 141 29.32 -15.07 -9.91
N ALA A 142 29.47 -14.09 -10.80
CA ALA A 142 28.44 -13.11 -11.08
C ALA A 142 27.20 -13.71 -11.76
N ALA A 143 27.39 -14.67 -12.67
CA ALA A 143 26.30 -15.24 -13.47
C ALA A 143 25.58 -16.42 -12.78
N ILE A 144 26.31 -17.27 -12.06
CA ILE A 144 25.82 -18.56 -11.56
C ILE A 144 25.90 -18.65 -10.03
N HIS A 145 27.06 -18.35 -9.42
CA HIS A 145 27.25 -18.57 -7.98
C HIS A 145 26.35 -17.68 -7.11
N LYS A 146 26.24 -16.39 -7.46
CA LYS A 146 25.40 -15.39 -6.77
C LYS A 146 23.90 -15.50 -7.11
N ASN A 147 23.51 -16.40 -8.01
CA ASN A 147 22.10 -16.59 -8.36
C ASN A 147 21.40 -17.48 -7.32
N SER A 148 20.52 -16.88 -6.51
CA SER A 148 19.76 -17.59 -5.46
C SER A 148 18.66 -18.52 -6.01
N ASN A 149 18.35 -18.45 -7.31
CA ASN A 149 17.36 -19.32 -7.95
C ASN A 149 17.93 -20.66 -8.41
N LEU A 150 19.24 -20.87 -8.31
CA LEU A 150 19.91 -22.13 -8.67
C LEU A 150 20.32 -22.87 -7.40
N SER A 151 20.00 -24.16 -7.32
CA SER A 151 20.51 -25.04 -6.27
C SER A 151 22.01 -25.29 -6.43
N ASP A 152 22.71 -25.69 -5.36
CA ASP A 152 24.15 -25.97 -5.42
C ASP A 152 24.50 -27.09 -6.41
N VAL A 153 23.58 -28.04 -6.59
CA VAL A 153 23.68 -29.10 -7.61
C VAL A 153 23.60 -28.52 -9.02
N GLU A 154 22.67 -27.60 -9.28
CA GLU A 154 22.58 -26.92 -10.57
C GLU A 154 23.81 -26.06 -10.84
N LYS A 155 24.30 -25.31 -9.84
CA LYS A 155 25.52 -24.52 -9.95
C LYS A 155 26.73 -25.38 -10.32
N PHE A 156 26.88 -26.55 -9.71
CA PHE A 156 27.95 -27.49 -10.05
C PHE A 156 27.80 -28.07 -11.45
N ASN A 157 26.58 -28.39 -11.89
CA ASN A 157 26.34 -28.84 -13.27
C ASN A 157 26.68 -27.75 -14.29
N TYR A 158 26.34 -26.49 -14.01
CA TYR A 158 26.76 -25.36 -14.83
C TYR A 158 28.28 -25.24 -14.86
N LEU A 159 28.95 -25.30 -13.71
CA LEU A 159 30.42 -25.28 -13.63
C LEU A 159 31.02 -26.34 -14.56
N LYS A 160 30.56 -27.59 -14.46
CA LYS A 160 31.02 -28.69 -15.30
C LYS A 160 30.85 -28.43 -16.80
N SER A 161 29.77 -27.75 -17.22
CA SER A 161 29.55 -27.43 -18.64
C SER A 161 30.49 -26.38 -19.22
N TYR A 162 31.13 -25.56 -18.38
CA TYR A 162 32.08 -24.55 -18.81
C TYR A 162 33.55 -24.99 -18.68
N LEU A 163 33.82 -26.12 -18.03
CA LEU A 163 35.17 -26.66 -17.94
C LEU A 163 35.45 -27.56 -19.14
N ILE A 164 36.61 -27.40 -19.75
CA ILE A 164 37.08 -28.20 -20.89
C ILE A 164 38.49 -28.74 -20.60
N ASN A 165 38.94 -29.72 -21.38
CA ASN A 165 40.30 -30.27 -21.32
C ASN A 165 40.75 -30.66 -19.88
N ASP A 166 41.89 -30.15 -19.44
CA ASP A 166 42.50 -30.50 -18.15
C ASP A 166 41.62 -30.14 -16.97
N ALA A 167 40.87 -29.03 -17.07
CA ALA A 167 39.94 -28.61 -16.03
C ALA A 167 38.75 -29.57 -15.89
N GLU A 168 38.20 -30.07 -17.01
CA GLU A 168 37.12 -31.07 -16.98
C GLU A 168 37.60 -32.38 -16.36
N ILE A 169 38.80 -32.82 -16.74
CA ILE A 169 39.41 -34.06 -16.25
C ILE A 169 39.65 -33.98 -14.73
N ALA A 170 40.13 -32.83 -14.24
CA ALA A 170 40.41 -32.61 -12.83
C ALA A 170 39.17 -32.77 -11.93
N ILE A 171 37.99 -32.32 -12.40
CA ILE A 171 36.75 -32.39 -11.62
C ILE A 171 35.92 -33.65 -11.88
N ARG A 172 36.29 -34.46 -12.88
CA ARG A 172 35.53 -35.66 -13.28
C ARG A 172 35.43 -36.72 -12.18
N GLY A 173 36.41 -36.75 -11.27
CA GLY A 173 36.43 -37.63 -10.09
C GLY A 173 35.63 -37.13 -8.89
N LEU A 174 35.14 -35.88 -8.92
CA LEU A 174 34.33 -35.30 -7.87
C LEU A 174 32.87 -35.77 -8.04
N ALA A 175 32.47 -36.79 -7.29
CA ALA A 175 31.08 -37.20 -7.22
C ALA A 175 30.25 -36.15 -6.48
N LEU A 176 29.13 -35.74 -7.07
CA LEU A 176 28.09 -34.93 -6.42
C LEU A 176 27.56 -35.69 -5.19
N LYS A 177 28.11 -35.42 -4.01
CA LYS A 177 27.49 -35.80 -2.75
C LYS A 177 26.66 -34.63 -2.27
N SER A 178 25.35 -34.78 -2.32
CA SER A 178 24.37 -33.92 -1.65
C SER A 178 24.43 -34.15 -0.14
N GLU A 179 25.57 -33.84 0.48
CA GLU A 179 25.77 -33.84 1.94
C GLU A 179 26.68 -32.67 2.32
N ASN A 180 26.05 -31.51 2.55
CA ASN A 180 26.14 -30.70 3.78
C ASN A 180 25.49 -29.33 3.55
#